data_AF-A0A925AF40-F1
#
_entry.id   AF-A0A925AF40-F1
#
_cell.length_a   1.000
_cell.length_b   1.000
_cell.length_c   1.000
_cell.angle_alpha   90.00
_cell.angle_beta   90.00
_cell.angle_gamma   90.00
#
_symmetry.space_group_name_H-M   'P 1'
#
loop_
_entity.id
_entity.type
_entity.pdbx_description
1 polymer ?
#
loop_
_entity_poly.entity_id
_entity_poly.type
_entity_poly.pdbx_seq_one_letter_code
_entity_poly.pdbx_strand_id
1 'polypeptide(L)'
;MHKFPKSLTASPGVESELDPSMIVVCFKKPMDPKEVESIVKALNLSFMTTEKPRENERWTQVNHTNTRFWLKREDGKPIDDAHFAEIEKTLGDQVEWIGPVYETYSKTGVESCFCPVPNVALIPKNKGATLASANKIASQYGLNVAENRSKYLSSFFYMQVPKGSKTS
;
A
#
# COMPACT_ATOMS: atom_id res chain seq x y z
N MET A 1 -14.00 1.25 0.92
CA MET A 1 -13.24 0.70 2.06
C MET A 1 -13.67 -0.69 2.54
N HIS A 2 -14.93 -1.14 2.38
CA HIS A 2 -15.37 -2.47 2.86
C HIS A 2 -14.57 -3.67 2.33
N LYS A 3 -13.88 -3.50 1.19
CA LYS A 3 -13.03 -4.54 0.58
C LYS A 3 -11.75 -4.86 1.36
N PHE A 4 -11.38 -4.03 2.33
CA PHE A 4 -10.18 -4.25 3.15
C PHE A 4 -10.55 -4.90 4.48
N PRO A 5 -9.80 -5.92 4.94
CA PRO A 5 -9.98 -6.49 6.28
C PRO A 5 -9.88 -5.41 7.36
N LYS A 6 -10.74 -5.45 8.37
CA LYS A 6 -10.71 -4.49 9.48
C LYS A 6 -9.49 -4.67 10.39
N SER A 7 -8.96 -5.89 10.46
CA SER A 7 -7.76 -6.21 11.22
C SER A 7 -6.87 -7.19 10.46
N LEU A 8 -5.58 -7.14 10.76
CA LEU A 8 -4.56 -8.06 10.27
C LEU A 8 -3.74 -8.60 11.44
N THR A 9 -3.27 -9.84 11.30
CA THR A 9 -2.31 -10.43 12.23
C THR A 9 -1.00 -10.64 11.49
N ALA A 10 0.03 -9.85 11.81
CA ALA A 10 1.34 -9.92 11.16
C ALA A 10 2.22 -11.03 11.77
N SER A 11 2.02 -11.34 13.04
CA SER A 11 2.68 -12.40 13.80
C SER A 11 1.79 -12.78 14.98
N PRO A 12 1.91 -13.98 15.57
CA PRO A 12 1.17 -14.35 16.77
C PRO A 12 1.32 -13.26 17.85
N GLY A 13 0.21 -12.66 18.27
CA GLY A 13 0.18 -11.59 19.28
C GLY A 13 0.44 -10.16 18.79
N VAL A 14 0.65 -9.95 17.48
CA VAL A 14 0.73 -8.60 16.88
C VAL A 14 -0.47 -8.38 15.97
N GLU A 15 -1.47 -7.70 16.52
CA GLU A 15 -2.66 -7.26 15.79
C GLU A 15 -2.47 -5.84 15.26
N SER A 16 -3.07 -5.59 14.11
CA SER A 16 -3.11 -4.28 13.48
C SER A 16 -4.52 -3.99 13.02
N GLU A 17 -4.96 -2.75 13.17
CA GLU A 17 -6.31 -2.33 12.78
C GLU A 17 -6.26 -1.35 11.63
N LEU A 18 -7.27 -1.43 10.77
CA LEU A 18 -7.43 -0.51 9.65
C LEU A 18 -7.69 0.90 10.19
N ASP A 19 -6.86 1.88 9.81
CA ASP A 19 -7.20 3.29 9.97
C ASP A 19 -8.07 3.69 8.78
N PRO A 20 -9.39 3.94 8.99
CA PRO A 20 -10.29 4.23 7.89
C PRO A 20 -10.11 5.66 7.35
N SER A 21 -9.35 6.53 8.03
CA SER A 21 -9.09 7.91 7.61
C SER A 21 -7.89 8.02 6.66
N MET A 22 -7.15 6.93 6.45
CA MET A 22 -5.89 6.91 5.70
C MET A 22 -5.88 5.90 4.56
N ILE A 23 -5.20 6.26 3.48
CA ILE A 23 -4.95 5.39 2.32
C ILE A 23 -3.55 5.65 1.74
N VAL A 24 -3.04 4.69 0.99
CA VAL A 24 -1.86 4.88 0.15
C VAL A 24 -2.28 4.81 -1.31
N VAL A 25 -1.91 5.83 -2.08
CA VAL A 25 -2.14 5.87 -3.52
C VAL A 25 -0.82 5.64 -4.23
N CYS A 26 -0.78 4.67 -5.13
CA CYS A 26 0.35 4.44 -6.02
C CYS A 26 -0.05 4.74 -7.47
N PHE A 27 0.65 5.67 -8.11
CA PHE A 27 0.43 6.07 -9.50
C PHE A 27 1.23 5.18 -10.47
N LYS A 28 0.70 4.98 -11.68
CA LYS A 28 1.34 4.20 -12.76
C LYS A 28 2.61 4.86 -13.30
N LYS A 29 2.73 6.18 -13.13
CA LYS A 29 3.86 7.01 -13.58
C LYS A 29 4.25 7.98 -12.46
N PRO A 30 5.49 8.46 -12.43
CA PRO A 30 5.89 9.55 -11.55
C PRO A 30 4.98 10.78 -11.73
N MET A 31 4.53 11.36 -10.61
CA MET A 31 3.72 12.57 -10.52
C MET A 31 4.49 13.66 -9.77
N ASP A 32 4.24 14.93 -10.11
CA ASP A 32 4.71 16.06 -9.32
C ASP A 32 3.92 16.13 -8.00
N PRO A 33 4.57 16.13 -6.83
CA PRO A 33 3.88 16.28 -5.54
C PRO A 33 2.92 17.47 -5.47
N LYS A 34 3.20 18.61 -6.13
CA LYS A 34 2.30 19.78 -6.13
C LYS A 34 1.02 19.54 -6.92
N GLU A 35 1.12 18.80 -8.01
CA GLU A 35 -0.03 18.39 -8.82
C GLU A 35 -0.90 17.42 -8.02
N VAL A 36 -0.28 16.42 -7.40
CA VAL A 36 -0.98 15.47 -6.52
C VAL A 36 -1.66 16.21 -5.37
N GLU A 37 -0.96 17.12 -4.70
CA GLU A 37 -1.53 17.93 -3.61
C GLU A 37 -2.78 18.70 -4.05
N SER A 38 -2.76 19.29 -5.24
CA SER A 38 -3.90 20.02 -5.80
C SER A 38 -5.10 19.10 -6.07
N ILE A 39 -4.85 17.90 -6.61
CA ILE A 39 -5.89 16.89 -6.88
C ILE A 39 -6.50 16.37 -5.58
N VAL A 40 -5.65 15.99 -4.61
CA VAL A 40 -6.12 15.34 -3.37
C VAL A 40 -6.80 16.32 -2.42
N LYS A 41 -6.43 17.61 -2.43
CA LYS A 41 -7.17 18.66 -1.71
C LYS A 41 -8.61 18.78 -2.16
N ALA A 42 -8.87 18.68 -3.47
CA ALA A 42 -10.25 18.67 -3.98
C ALA A 42 -11.07 17.46 -3.47
N LEU A 43 -10.39 16.40 -3.02
CA LEU A 43 -10.97 15.21 -2.41
C LEU A 43 -10.99 15.25 -0.86
N ASN A 44 -10.68 16.40 -0.24
CA ASN A 44 -10.55 16.55 1.22
C ASN A 44 -9.51 15.60 1.82
N LEU A 45 -8.40 15.41 1.10
CA LEU A 45 -7.25 14.61 1.50
C LEU A 45 -6.00 15.50 1.53
N SER A 46 -5.07 15.18 2.42
CA SER A 46 -3.75 15.81 2.51
C SER A 46 -2.65 14.75 2.61
N PHE A 47 -1.41 15.15 2.36
CA PHE A 47 -0.26 14.29 2.59
C PHE A 47 -0.11 13.98 4.07
N MET A 48 0.08 12.71 4.39
CA MET A 48 0.50 12.31 5.72
C MET A 48 1.90 12.86 5.98
N THR A 49 2.01 13.70 7.00
CA THR A 49 3.28 14.25 7.49
C THR A 49 3.58 13.69 8.86
N THR A 50 4.86 13.63 9.21
CA THR A 50 5.22 13.46 10.61
C THR A 50 4.95 14.76 11.34
N GLU A 51 4.41 14.67 12.56
CA GLU A 51 4.46 15.81 13.46
C GLU A 51 5.92 16.22 13.64
N LYS A 52 6.19 17.54 13.75
CA LYS A 52 7.54 18.12 13.69
C LYS A 52 8.59 17.20 14.32
N PRO A 53 9.64 16.81 13.58
CA PRO A 53 10.64 15.91 14.13
C PRO A 53 11.17 16.51 15.43
N ARG A 54 11.07 15.76 16.53
CA ARG A 54 11.83 16.10 17.75
C ARG A 54 13.30 16.15 17.34
N GLU A 55 14.11 17.01 17.97
CA GLU A 55 15.51 17.27 17.53
C GLU A 55 16.39 16.01 17.33
N ASN A 56 15.97 14.87 17.90
CA ASN A 56 16.65 13.57 17.83
C ASN A 56 15.98 12.53 16.89
N GLU A 57 14.85 12.82 16.24
CA GLU A 57 14.04 11.87 15.44
C GLU A 57 14.17 12.14 13.92
N ARG A 58 15.40 12.36 13.44
CA ARG A 58 15.69 12.72 12.03
C ARG A 58 15.28 11.67 10.99
N TRP A 59 14.84 10.49 11.39
CA TRP A 59 14.58 9.35 10.50
C TRP A 59 13.10 8.98 10.36
N THR A 60 12.23 9.62 11.15
CA THR A 60 10.79 9.35 11.11
C THR A 60 10.17 10.22 10.01
N GLN A 61 10.30 9.79 8.76
CA GLN A 61 9.66 10.41 7.61
C GLN A 61 8.73 9.41 6.92
N VAL A 62 7.55 9.89 6.54
CA VAL A 62 6.61 9.09 5.75
C VAL A 62 7.21 8.79 4.39
N ASN A 63 7.15 7.51 3.98
CA ASN A 63 7.76 7.01 2.75
C ASN A 63 6.93 7.36 1.50
N HIS A 64 6.92 8.66 1.19
CA HIS A 64 6.47 9.19 -0.09
C HIS A 64 7.54 8.97 -1.17
N THR A 65 7.10 8.71 -2.39
CA THR A 65 7.93 8.73 -3.60
C THR A 65 7.15 9.46 -4.69
N ASN A 66 7.79 9.77 -5.82
CA ASN A 66 7.08 10.37 -6.95
C ASN A 66 5.97 9.46 -7.54
N THR A 67 5.90 8.18 -7.18
CA THR A 67 4.80 7.29 -7.58
C THR A 67 3.91 6.85 -6.42
N ARG A 68 4.24 7.16 -5.16
CA ARG A 68 3.53 6.63 -3.99
C ARG A 68 3.34 7.72 -2.95
N PHE A 69 2.10 7.99 -2.59
CA PHE A 69 1.74 9.05 -1.65
C PHE A 69 0.82 8.49 -0.57
N TRP A 70 1.15 8.79 0.68
CA TRP A 70 0.32 8.46 1.85
C TRP A 70 -0.62 9.61 2.13
N LEU A 71 -1.92 9.35 2.13
CA LEU A 71 -2.95 10.37 2.23
C LEU A 71 -3.80 10.15 3.47
N LYS A 72 -4.22 11.24 4.09
CA LYS A 72 -5.15 11.26 5.23
C LYS A 72 -6.28 12.24 4.95
N ARG A 73 -7.49 11.93 5.42
CA ARG A 73 -8.63 12.85 5.46
C ARG A 73 -8.31 14.09 6.28
N GLU A 74 -8.47 15.27 5.68
CA GLU A 74 -8.19 16.54 6.37
C GLU A 74 -9.09 16.77 7.59
N ASP A 75 -10.35 16.32 7.51
CA ASP A 75 -11.32 16.45 8.60
C ASP A 75 -11.26 15.29 9.62
N GLY A 76 -10.30 14.37 9.47
CA GLY A 76 -10.13 13.21 10.34
C GLY A 76 -11.26 12.19 10.28
N LYS A 77 -12.25 12.35 9.39
CA LYS A 77 -13.35 11.40 9.25
C LYS A 77 -12.89 10.13 8.53
N PRO A 78 -13.60 9.01 8.70
CA PRO A 78 -13.43 7.83 7.86
C PRO A 78 -13.63 8.15 6.37
N ILE A 79 -12.76 7.60 5.53
CA ILE A 79 -13.01 7.43 4.10
C ILE A 79 -14.03 6.30 3.98
N ASP A 80 -15.31 6.63 3.83
CA ASP A 80 -16.34 5.61 3.64
C ASP A 80 -16.32 5.05 2.20
N ASP A 81 -17.24 4.15 1.87
CA ASP A 81 -17.31 3.54 0.54
C ASP A 81 -17.66 4.55 -0.57
N ALA A 82 -18.49 5.55 -0.27
CA ALA A 82 -18.87 6.56 -1.24
C ALA A 82 -17.70 7.49 -1.56
N HIS A 83 -16.99 7.96 -0.53
CA HIS A 83 -15.80 8.78 -0.69
C HIS A 83 -14.66 7.99 -1.34
N PHE A 84 -14.49 6.72 -0.99
CA PHE A 84 -13.51 5.86 -1.64
C PHE A 84 -13.79 5.67 -3.14
N ALA A 85 -15.06 5.49 -3.52
CA ALA A 85 -15.45 5.41 -4.93
C ALA A 85 -15.20 6.73 -5.68
N GLU A 86 -15.39 7.88 -5.02
CA GLU A 86 -15.05 9.19 -5.58
C GLU A 86 -13.55 9.36 -5.81
N ILE A 87 -12.71 8.89 -4.88
CA ILE A 87 -11.26 8.87 -5.03
C ILE A 87 -10.87 7.98 -6.22
N GLU A 88 -11.40 6.75 -6.30
CA GLU A 88 -11.15 5.83 -7.42
C GLU A 88 -11.56 6.45 -8.76
N LYS A 89 -12.72 7.12 -8.82
CA LYS A 89 -13.20 7.79 -10.02
C LYS A 89 -12.33 8.98 -10.43
N THR A 90 -11.92 9.81 -9.47
CA THR A 90 -11.19 11.06 -9.74
C THR A 90 -9.75 10.78 -10.17
N LEU A 91 -9.09 9.85 -9.48
CA LEU A 91 -7.72 9.47 -9.83
C LEU A 91 -7.68 8.53 -11.04
N GLY A 92 -8.73 7.71 -11.20
CA GLY A 92 -9.05 6.96 -12.41
C GLY A 92 -7.87 6.14 -12.93
N ASP A 93 -7.61 6.27 -14.23
CA ASP A 93 -6.61 5.49 -14.95
C ASP A 93 -5.15 5.84 -14.61
N GLN A 94 -4.91 6.87 -13.78
CA GLN A 94 -3.56 7.27 -13.39
C GLN A 94 -3.00 6.40 -12.27
N VAL A 95 -3.88 5.75 -11.51
CA VAL A 95 -3.53 4.97 -10.32
C VAL A 95 -3.27 3.52 -10.68
N GLU A 96 -2.15 2.99 -10.19
CA GLU A 96 -1.82 1.57 -10.26
C GLU A 96 -2.59 0.78 -9.21
N TRP A 97 -2.65 1.29 -7.98
CA TRP A 97 -3.44 0.72 -6.89
C TRP A 97 -3.68 1.74 -5.78
N ILE A 98 -4.75 1.53 -5.02
CA ILE A 98 -5.03 2.20 -3.74
C ILE A 98 -5.01 1.14 -2.64
N GLY A 99 -4.22 1.38 -1.60
CA GLY A 99 -4.02 0.46 -0.50
C GLY A 99 -4.54 1.02 0.83
N PRO A 100 -4.97 0.14 1.75
CA PRO A 100 -5.36 0.51 3.11
C PRO A 100 -4.13 0.83 3.97
N VAL A 101 -4.33 1.67 5.00
CA VAL A 101 -3.34 1.87 6.06
C VAL A 101 -3.81 1.16 7.32
N TYR A 102 -2.91 0.43 7.96
CA TYR A 102 -3.12 -0.22 9.23
C TYR A 102 -2.20 0.35 10.29
N GLU A 103 -2.65 0.38 11.54
CA GLU A 103 -1.86 0.80 12.69
C GLU A 103 -1.58 -0.36 13.63
N THR A 104 -0.34 -0.48 14.09
CA THR A 104 0.06 -1.42 15.17
C THR A 104 0.03 -0.73 16.53
N TYR A 105 -0.59 -1.35 17.52
CA TYR A 105 -0.67 -0.81 18.89
C TYR A 105 0.66 -0.71 19.65
N SER A 106 1.74 -1.32 19.14
CA SER A 106 3.06 -1.33 19.80
C SER A 106 3.90 -0.08 19.54
N LYS A 107 3.45 0.82 18.65
CA LYS A 107 4.15 2.05 18.27
C LYS A 107 3.16 3.22 18.26
N THR A 108 3.69 4.44 18.30
CA THR A 108 2.88 5.66 18.24
C THR A 108 3.21 6.48 17.00
N GLY A 109 2.23 7.27 16.54
CA GLY A 109 2.38 8.12 15.37
C GLY A 109 2.61 7.34 14.08
N VAL A 110 3.19 7.99 13.07
CA VAL A 110 3.34 7.40 11.72
C VAL A 110 4.15 6.10 11.68
N GLU A 111 4.91 5.78 12.74
CA GLU A 111 5.71 4.56 12.82
C GLU A 111 4.87 3.31 13.10
N SER A 112 3.66 3.49 13.64
CA SER A 112 2.68 2.42 13.77
C SER A 112 2.00 2.10 12.45
N CYS A 113 2.01 3.03 11.49
CA CYS A 113 1.28 2.93 10.24
C CYS A 113 2.04 2.09 9.20
N PHE A 114 1.37 1.13 8.58
CA PHE A 114 1.88 0.40 7.42
C PHE A 114 0.78 0.12 6.40
N CYS A 115 1.16 -0.12 5.14
CA CYS A 115 0.24 -0.54 4.08
C CYS A 115 0.74 -1.88 3.52
N PRO A 116 -0.02 -2.98 3.66
CA PRO A 116 0.28 -4.19 2.90
C PRO A 116 0.14 -3.85 1.41
N VAL A 117 1.13 -4.23 0.61
CA VAL A 117 1.11 -3.93 -0.83
C VAL A 117 0.00 -4.77 -1.47
N PRO A 118 -1.09 -4.16 -1.96
CA PRO A 118 -2.33 -4.89 -2.25
C PRO A 118 -2.25 -5.74 -3.53
N ASN A 119 -1.24 -5.54 -4.38
CA ASN A 119 -1.05 -6.26 -5.64
C ASN A 119 0.08 -7.31 -5.58
N VAL A 120 0.47 -7.74 -4.38
CA VAL A 120 1.63 -8.62 -4.17
C VAL A 120 1.28 -9.81 -3.28
N ALA A 121 1.79 -10.98 -3.66
CA ALA A 121 1.80 -12.18 -2.83
C ALA A 121 3.24 -12.64 -2.57
N LEU A 122 3.54 -12.99 -1.32
CA LEU A 122 4.79 -13.66 -0.96
C LEU A 122 4.52 -15.15 -0.82
N ILE A 123 5.09 -15.95 -1.73
CA ILE A 123 4.88 -17.39 -1.75
C ILE A 123 6.11 -18.10 -1.18
N PRO A 124 5.99 -18.93 -0.12
CA PRO A 124 7.13 -19.64 0.45
C PRO A 124 7.86 -20.51 -0.57
N LYS A 125 9.19 -20.55 -0.49
CA LYS A 125 10.00 -21.48 -1.28
C LYS A 125 10.04 -22.84 -0.58
N ASN A 126 9.34 -23.81 -1.13
CA ASN A 126 9.50 -25.21 -0.72
C ASN A 126 10.91 -25.71 -1.11
N LYS A 127 11.36 -26.78 -0.46
CA LYS A 127 12.66 -27.41 -0.77
C LYS A 127 12.73 -27.78 -2.26
N GLY A 128 13.75 -27.31 -2.96
CA GLY A 128 13.93 -27.54 -4.40
C GLY A 128 13.12 -26.62 -5.32
N ALA A 129 12.39 -25.63 -4.79
CA ALA A 129 11.68 -24.67 -5.61
C ALA A 129 12.66 -23.78 -6.40
N THR A 130 12.44 -23.70 -7.71
CA THR A 130 13.24 -22.91 -8.65
C THR A 130 12.42 -21.74 -9.20
N LEU A 131 13.09 -20.72 -9.76
CA LEU A 131 12.41 -19.64 -10.48
C LEU A 131 11.53 -20.17 -11.62
N ALA A 132 11.97 -21.21 -12.33
CA ALA A 132 11.17 -21.84 -13.38
C ALA A 132 9.85 -22.42 -12.84
N SER A 133 9.91 -23.13 -11.70
CA SER A 133 8.69 -23.64 -11.05
C SER A 133 7.78 -22.52 -10.54
N ALA A 134 8.35 -21.43 -10.03
CA ALA A 134 7.60 -20.27 -9.57
C ALA A 134 6.91 -19.54 -10.74
N ASN A 135 7.61 -19.33 -11.85
CA ASN A 135 7.06 -18.72 -13.06
C ASN A 135 5.91 -19.56 -13.65
N LYS A 136 6.04 -20.89 -13.63
CA LYS A 136 4.96 -21.79 -14.05
C LYS A 136 3.71 -21.60 -13.19
N ILE A 137 3.85 -21.63 -11.86
CA ILE A 137 2.72 -21.40 -10.94
C ILE A 137 2.13 -20.02 -11.15
N ALA A 138 2.97 -18.98 -11.19
CA ALA A 138 2.51 -17.60 -11.38
C ALA A 138 1.67 -17.47 -12.65
N SER A 139 2.13 -18.02 -13.78
CA SER A 139 1.38 -17.98 -15.05
C SER A 139 0.00 -18.65 -14.98
N GLN A 140 -0.17 -19.71 -14.17
CA GLN A 140 -1.46 -20.39 -14.00
C GLN A 140 -2.51 -19.52 -13.31
N TYR A 141 -2.07 -18.61 -12.44
CA TYR A 141 -2.93 -17.68 -11.72
C TYR A 141 -2.91 -16.27 -12.33
N GLY A 142 -2.33 -16.12 -13.52
CA GLY A 142 -2.16 -14.82 -14.16
C GLY A 142 -1.35 -13.86 -13.30
N LEU A 143 -0.31 -14.33 -12.61
CA LEU A 143 0.65 -13.56 -11.83
C LEU A 143 2.00 -13.48 -12.54
N ASN A 144 2.81 -12.48 -12.17
CA ASN A 144 4.19 -12.36 -12.60
C ASN A 144 5.15 -12.52 -11.42
N VAL A 145 6.22 -13.31 -11.58
CA VAL A 145 7.30 -13.35 -10.58
C VAL A 145 8.20 -12.12 -10.78
N ALA A 146 8.34 -11.30 -9.74
CA ALA A 146 9.30 -10.21 -9.73
C ALA A 146 10.69 -10.79 -9.37
N GLU A 147 11.41 -11.31 -10.36
CA GLU A 147 12.69 -11.98 -10.14
C GLU A 147 13.71 -11.10 -9.41
N ASN A 148 13.78 -9.81 -9.80
CA ASN A 148 14.66 -8.82 -9.19
C ASN A 148 14.38 -8.55 -7.70
N ARG A 149 13.16 -8.80 -7.22
CA ARG A 149 12.83 -8.71 -5.78
C ARG A 149 13.01 -10.06 -5.10
N SER A 150 12.58 -11.13 -5.76
CA SER A 150 12.65 -12.51 -5.25
C SER A 150 14.08 -12.97 -4.94
N LYS A 151 15.08 -12.47 -5.67
CA LYS A 151 16.50 -12.79 -5.41
C LYS A 151 17.01 -12.31 -4.04
N TYR A 152 16.39 -11.28 -3.48
CA TYR A 152 16.75 -10.74 -2.15
C TYR A 152 15.93 -11.38 -1.02
N LEU A 153 14.90 -12.16 -1.35
CA LEU A 153 14.07 -12.88 -0.38
C LEU A 153 14.49 -14.35 -0.37
N SER A 154 15.29 -14.74 0.61
CA SER A 154 15.80 -16.12 0.71
C SER A 154 14.65 -17.14 0.76
N SER A 155 13.61 -16.87 1.56
CA SER A 155 12.52 -17.81 1.84
C SER A 155 11.26 -17.66 0.98
N PHE A 156 11.15 -16.63 0.14
CA PHE A 156 9.90 -16.32 -0.58
C PHE A 156 10.13 -15.96 -2.06
N PHE A 157 9.19 -16.32 -2.92
CA PHE A 157 9.01 -15.69 -4.23
C PHE A 157 8.09 -14.48 -4.09
N TYR A 158 8.49 -13.37 -4.71
CA TYR A 158 7.71 -12.15 -4.82
C TYR A 158 6.86 -12.22 -6.09
N MET A 159 5.56 -12.43 -5.95
CA MET A 159 4.62 -12.52 -7.07
C MET A 159 3.75 -11.26 -7.11
N GLN A 160 3.47 -10.76 -8.31
CA GLN A 160 2.69 -9.55 -8.55
C GLN A 160 1.48 -9.87 -9.41
N VAL A 161 0.35 -9.24 -9.06
CA VAL A 161 -0.82 -9.21 -9.92
C VAL A 161 -0.52 -8.27 -11.11
N PRO A 162 -0.60 -8.74 -12.37
CA PRO A 162 -0.33 -7.92 -13.54
C PRO A 162 -1.36 -6.80 -13.67
N LYS A 163 -0.90 -5.69 -14.25
CA LYS A 163 -1.73 -4.50 -14.50
C LYS A 163 -3.00 -4.89 -15.28
N GLY A 164 -4.16 -4.41 -14.81
CA GLY A 164 -5.42 -4.51 -15.56
C GLY A 164 -6.32 -5.69 -15.22
N SER A 165 -5.98 -6.55 -14.23
CA SER A 165 -7.02 -7.38 -13.63
C SER A 165 -7.92 -6.46 -12.81
N LYS A 166 -9.00 -5.97 -13.44
CA LYS A 166 -10.16 -5.52 -12.67
C LYS A 166 -10.46 -6.67 -11.71
N THR A 167 -10.28 -6.46 -10.41
CA THR A 167 -10.90 -7.31 -9.41
C THR A 167 -12.40 -7.16 -9.66
N SER A 168 -12.94 -8.13 -10.39
CA SER A 168 -14.37 -8.34 -10.61
C SER A 168 -15.09 -8.57 -9.29
#